data_AF-A0A086XUS4-F1
#
_entry.id   AF-A0A086XUS4-F1
#
_cell.length_a   1.000
_cell.length_b   1.000
_cell.length_c   1.000
_cell.angle_alpha   90.00
_cell.angle_beta   90.00
_cell.angle_gamma   90.00
#
_symmetry.space_group_name_H-M   'P 1'
#
loop_
_entity.id
_entity.type
_entity.pdbx_description
1 polymer ?
#
loop_
_entity_poly.entity_id
_entity_poly.type
_entity_poly.pdbx_seq_one_letter_code
_entity_poly.pdbx_strand_id
1 'polypeptide(L)'
;AKKILDSFAQVAGTAAELERLAGEVARLSPIALDLAQRLARAEAETTELERLATEDERAVRDLRENIVATQFFNGLQPVCCPRCETRVSSERLKRESADLSCSLCAEEIPIDEMEGASDGLDAIEQRFAAAKAAADRARANTKALLEKSKSISEELEKARLELSKAATSATFEERRKAELDVARLEGALNERQAPATPVIVSPDVALVSVAHAEAEKAYNAGRGDILDRLNTEILALGQRLGVQMLEEVKLNTNATLHLTKGGEPTSFSKVTAGERLRLRIATAVALLRVGQERGLGRHPGLLIVDSPAAEEVSEDDLTAVLSELQAISRETVGLQIIIASANASAIVDQLGEQWCRSATGDDYLW
;
A
#
# COMPACT_ATOMS: atom_id res chain seq x y z
N ALA A 1 -36.17 17.37 26.94
CA ALA A 1 -35.90 16.22 26.06
C ALA A 1 -36.97 16.09 24.98
N LYS A 2 -38.17 15.53 25.23
CA LYS A 2 -39.23 15.40 24.19
C LYS A 2 -39.59 16.70 23.46
N LYS A 3 -39.88 17.79 24.18
CA LYS A 3 -40.13 19.11 23.55
C LYS A 3 -38.97 19.66 22.69
N ILE A 4 -37.73 19.31 23.04
CA ILE A 4 -36.53 19.69 22.27
C ILE A 4 -36.44 18.82 21.01
N LEU A 5 -36.67 17.51 21.14
CA LEU A 5 -36.76 16.59 20.01
C LEU A 5 -37.87 16.98 19.02
N ASP A 6 -39.04 17.37 19.53
CA ASP A 6 -40.18 17.82 18.73
C ASP A 6 -39.89 19.14 17.99
N SER A 7 -39.07 20.04 18.57
CA SER A 7 -38.64 21.26 17.87
C SER A 7 -37.70 20.99 16.69
N PHE A 8 -36.97 19.87 16.69
CA PHE A 8 -36.17 19.42 15.55
C PHE A 8 -37.00 18.69 14.48
N ALA A 9 -38.25 18.32 14.75
CA ALA A 9 -39.13 17.66 13.78
C ALA A 9 -39.65 18.61 12.68
N GLN A 10 -39.66 19.92 12.93
CA GLN A 10 -40.03 20.94 11.93
C GLN A 10 -38.88 21.29 10.96
N VAL A 11 -37.64 20.90 11.29
CA VAL A 11 -36.44 21.05 10.43
C VAL A 11 -36.24 19.74 9.66
N ALA A 12 -37.21 19.40 8.81
CA ALA A 12 -37.23 18.15 8.07
C ALA A 12 -36.16 18.13 6.95
N GLY A 13 -34.96 17.65 7.27
CA GLY A 13 -33.86 17.51 6.30
C GLY A 13 -32.55 17.03 6.92
N THR A 14 -32.53 15.96 7.72
CA THR A 14 -31.25 15.49 8.30
C THR A 14 -31.05 13.98 8.20
N ALA A 15 -31.92 13.14 8.78
CA ALA A 15 -31.73 11.68 8.70
C ALA A 15 -31.96 11.11 7.28
N ALA A 16 -33.08 11.46 6.64
CA ALA A 16 -33.37 11.05 5.27
C ALA A 16 -32.40 11.66 4.25
N GLU A 17 -31.86 12.85 4.54
CA GLU A 17 -30.87 13.51 3.70
C GLU A 17 -29.48 12.86 3.83
N LEU A 18 -29.09 12.46 5.04
CA LEU A 18 -27.90 11.64 5.27
C LEU A 18 -28.01 10.26 4.60
N GLU A 19 -29.15 9.58 4.70
CA GLU A 19 -29.38 8.32 4.01
C GLU A 19 -29.34 8.48 2.49
N ARG A 20 -29.91 9.58 1.95
CA ARG A 20 -29.83 9.91 0.53
C ARG A 20 -28.38 10.14 0.09
N LEU A 21 -27.62 10.98 0.80
CA LEU A 21 -26.22 11.30 0.50
C LEU A 21 -25.31 10.07 0.66
N ALA A 22 -25.51 9.26 1.69
CA ALA A 22 -24.80 8.00 1.89
C ALA A 22 -25.12 7.00 0.77
N GLY A 23 -26.38 6.92 0.34
CA GLY A 23 -26.79 6.11 -0.81
C GLY A 23 -26.16 6.59 -2.12
N GLU A 24 -26.00 7.90 -2.30
CA GLU A 24 -25.35 8.50 -3.46
C GLU A 24 -23.84 8.19 -3.49
N VAL A 25 -23.15 8.31 -2.36
CA VAL A 25 -21.74 7.88 -2.20
C VAL A 25 -21.59 6.38 -2.44
N ALA A 26 -22.50 5.55 -1.89
CA ALA A 26 -22.49 4.10 -2.08
C ALA A 26 -22.73 3.69 -3.54
N ARG A 27 -23.53 4.45 -4.29
CA ARG A 27 -23.76 4.25 -5.72
C ARG A 27 -22.55 4.67 -6.57
N LEU A 28 -21.97 5.83 -6.28
CA LEU A 28 -20.87 6.40 -7.09
C LEU A 28 -19.53 5.71 -6.84
N SER A 29 -19.25 5.24 -5.63
CA SER A 29 -17.98 4.60 -5.26
C SER A 29 -17.60 3.40 -6.16
N PRO A 30 -18.46 2.39 -6.40
CA PRO A 30 -18.10 1.27 -7.28
C PRO A 30 -17.95 1.70 -8.75
N ILE A 31 -18.71 2.71 -9.20
CA ILE A 31 -18.61 3.23 -10.57
C ILE A 31 -17.27 3.94 -10.77
N ALA A 32 -16.85 4.76 -9.80
CA ALA A 32 -15.55 5.41 -9.81
C ALA A 32 -14.40 4.40 -9.82
N LEU A 33 -14.51 3.33 -9.01
CA LEU A 33 -13.50 2.27 -8.96
C LEU A 33 -13.40 1.48 -10.27
N ASP A 34 -14.53 1.08 -10.86
CA ASP A 34 -14.57 0.38 -12.15
C ASP A 34 -14.00 1.26 -13.28
N LEU A 35 -14.34 2.55 -13.32
CA LEU A 35 -13.79 3.48 -14.29
C LEU A 35 -12.28 3.69 -14.12
N ALA A 36 -11.79 3.82 -12.89
CA ALA A 36 -10.36 3.92 -12.62
C ALA A 36 -9.60 2.67 -13.08
N GLN A 37 -10.15 1.47 -12.83
CA GLN A 37 -9.55 0.22 -13.30
C GLN A 37 -9.54 0.10 -14.82
N ARG A 38 -10.63 0.51 -15.49
CA ARG A 38 -10.70 0.53 -16.96
C ARG A 38 -9.74 1.54 -17.56
N LEU A 39 -9.59 2.71 -16.94
CA LEU A 39 -8.63 3.72 -17.37
C LEU A 39 -7.20 3.19 -17.28
N ALA A 40 -6.80 2.61 -16.14
CA ALA A 40 -5.46 2.04 -15.97
C ALA A 40 -5.15 0.94 -17.01
N ARG A 41 -6.14 0.08 -17.33
CA ARG A 41 -5.98 -0.93 -18.40
C ARG A 41 -5.84 -0.29 -19.78
N ALA A 42 -6.66 0.71 -20.09
CA ALA A 42 -6.63 1.42 -21.36
C ALA A 42 -5.32 2.21 -21.55
N GLU A 43 -4.78 2.80 -20.48
CA GLU A 43 -3.48 3.47 -20.48
C GLU A 43 -2.35 2.48 -20.80
N ALA A 44 -2.32 1.33 -20.11
CA ALA A 44 -1.32 0.29 -20.37
C ALA A 44 -1.40 -0.25 -21.82
N GLU A 45 -2.61 -0.49 -22.32
CA GLU A 45 -2.84 -0.92 -23.71
C GLU A 45 -2.39 0.16 -24.72
N THR A 46 -2.67 1.44 -24.42
CA THR A 46 -2.26 2.56 -25.27
C THR A 46 -0.73 2.65 -25.33
N THR A 47 -0.03 2.55 -24.19
CA THR A 47 1.44 2.57 -24.15
C THR A 47 2.03 1.43 -24.97
N GLU A 48 1.48 0.22 -24.87
CA GLU A 48 1.98 -0.93 -25.62
C GLU A 48 1.75 -0.78 -27.12
N LEU A 49 0.57 -0.31 -27.54
CA LEU A 49 0.27 -0.06 -28.95
C LEU A 49 1.12 1.07 -29.54
N GLU A 50 1.41 2.11 -28.76
CA GLU A 50 2.33 3.19 -29.17
C GLU A 50 3.76 2.69 -29.31
N ARG A 51 4.21 1.79 -28.43
CA ARG A 51 5.52 1.12 -28.53
C ARG A 51 5.62 0.32 -29.82
N LEU A 52 4.62 -0.53 -30.11
CA LEU A 52 4.56 -1.33 -31.34
C LEU A 52 4.54 -0.46 -32.60
N ALA A 53 3.75 0.62 -32.61
CA ALA A 53 3.72 1.56 -33.72
C ALA A 53 5.07 2.24 -33.96
N THR A 54 5.79 2.58 -32.88
CA THR A 54 7.14 3.18 -32.96
C THR A 54 8.17 2.18 -33.48
N GLU A 55 8.08 0.92 -33.07
CA GLU A 55 8.95 -0.16 -33.57
C GLU A 55 8.72 -0.44 -35.04
N ASP A 56 7.45 -0.49 -35.47
CA ASP A 56 7.10 -0.65 -36.88
C ASP A 56 7.52 0.56 -37.73
N GLU A 57 7.39 1.78 -37.20
CA GLU A 57 7.88 2.99 -37.88
C GLU A 57 9.39 2.93 -38.14
N ARG A 58 10.16 2.48 -37.13
CA ARG A 58 11.60 2.26 -37.28
C ARG A 58 11.89 1.19 -38.31
N ALA A 59 11.18 0.07 -38.29
CA ALA A 59 11.36 -1.00 -39.26
C ALA A 59 11.09 -0.55 -40.71
N VAL A 60 10.03 0.24 -40.94
CA VAL A 60 9.75 0.85 -42.26
C VAL A 60 10.92 1.74 -42.68
N ARG A 61 11.39 2.60 -41.77
CA ARG A 61 12.47 3.53 -42.06
C ARG A 61 13.78 2.81 -42.38
N ASP A 62 14.15 1.84 -41.55
CA ASP A 62 15.36 1.04 -41.71
C ASP A 62 15.34 0.28 -43.05
N LEU A 63 14.20 -0.34 -43.39
CA LEU A 63 14.08 -1.05 -44.67
C LEU A 63 14.14 -0.09 -45.86
N ARG A 64 13.48 1.07 -45.78
CA ARG A 64 13.52 2.08 -46.84
C ARG A 64 14.93 2.65 -47.03
N GLU A 65 15.62 2.96 -45.93
CA GLU A 65 17.01 3.43 -45.97
C GLU A 65 17.94 2.35 -46.55
N ASN A 66 17.74 1.08 -46.19
CA ASN A 66 18.50 -0.04 -46.74
C ASN A 66 18.25 -0.22 -48.25
N ILE A 67 16.99 -0.21 -48.71
CA ILE A 67 16.66 -0.30 -50.15
C ILE A 67 17.35 0.81 -50.94
N VAL A 68 17.27 2.06 -50.46
CA VAL A 68 17.92 3.21 -51.11
C VAL A 68 19.43 3.08 -51.09
N ALA A 69 20.03 2.66 -49.97
CA ALA A 69 21.47 2.47 -49.84
C ALA A 69 21.96 1.37 -50.79
N THR A 70 21.30 0.21 -50.81
CA THR A 70 21.63 -0.90 -51.71
C THR A 70 21.54 -0.48 -53.17
N GLN A 71 20.47 0.21 -53.59
CA GLN A 71 20.35 0.74 -54.94
C GLN A 71 21.45 1.76 -55.27
N PHE A 72 21.78 2.65 -54.34
CA PHE A 72 22.83 3.64 -54.52
C PHE A 72 24.21 2.99 -54.68
N PHE A 73 24.59 2.09 -53.78
CA PHE A 73 25.90 1.43 -53.80
C PHE A 73 26.04 0.46 -54.97
N ASN A 74 24.98 -0.29 -55.31
CA ASN A 74 24.97 -1.18 -56.48
C ASN A 74 24.93 -0.39 -57.80
N GLY A 75 24.50 0.87 -57.80
CA GLY A 75 24.52 1.75 -58.97
C GLY A 75 25.86 2.42 -59.25
N LEU A 76 26.86 2.28 -58.35
CA LEU A 76 28.17 2.87 -58.55
C LEU A 76 28.98 2.04 -59.55
N GLN A 77 29.60 2.70 -60.53
CA GLN A 77 30.52 2.06 -61.46
C GLN A 77 31.97 2.19 -60.95
N PRO A 78 32.58 1.12 -60.42
CA PRO A 78 33.95 1.19 -59.90
C PRO A 78 34.96 1.35 -61.05
N VAL A 79 35.82 2.37 -60.96
CA VAL A 79 36.93 2.57 -61.92
C VAL A 79 38.11 1.64 -61.61
N CYS A 80 38.33 1.35 -60.33
CA CYS A 80 39.39 0.48 -59.82
C CYS A 80 38.84 -0.46 -58.74
N CYS A 81 39.45 -1.63 -58.58
CA CYS A 81 39.13 -2.56 -57.50
C CYS A 81 39.59 -2.00 -56.14
N PRO A 82 38.72 -1.94 -55.10
CA PRO A 82 39.07 -1.36 -53.81
C PRO A 82 40.09 -2.19 -53.01
N ARG A 83 40.36 -3.45 -53.40
CA ARG A 83 41.28 -4.35 -52.69
C ARG A 83 42.72 -4.30 -53.21
N CYS A 84 42.89 -4.14 -54.53
CA CYS A 84 44.20 -4.23 -55.18
C CYS A 84 44.48 -3.07 -56.15
N GLU A 85 43.61 -2.06 -56.18
CA GLU A 85 43.71 -0.83 -56.98
C GLU A 85 43.81 -1.03 -58.51
N THR A 86 43.66 -2.27 -58.99
CA THR A 86 43.70 -2.60 -60.41
C THR A 86 42.46 -2.05 -61.12
N ARG A 87 42.65 -1.44 -62.30
CA ARG A 87 41.57 -0.86 -63.10
C ARG A 87 40.58 -1.94 -63.54
N VAL A 88 39.28 -1.68 -63.37
CA VAL A 88 38.22 -2.57 -63.86
C VAL A 88 38.12 -2.41 -65.38
N SER A 89 38.16 -3.52 -66.12
CA SER A 89 38.10 -3.47 -67.58
C SER A 89 36.68 -3.20 -68.09
N SER A 90 36.57 -2.54 -69.24
CA SER A 90 35.28 -2.27 -69.89
C SER A 90 34.51 -3.56 -70.25
N GLU A 91 35.21 -4.68 -70.46
CA GLU A 91 34.61 -6.00 -70.68
C GLU A 91 33.94 -6.56 -69.42
N ARG A 92 34.49 -6.28 -68.22
CA ARG A 92 33.87 -6.72 -66.96
C ARG A 92 32.64 -5.90 -66.62
N LEU A 93 32.67 -4.59 -66.86
CA LEU A 93 31.50 -3.72 -66.70
C LEU A 93 30.35 -4.11 -67.64
N LYS A 94 30.65 -4.50 -68.88
CA LYS A 94 29.63 -4.98 -69.84
C LYS A 94 29.02 -6.33 -69.43
N ARG A 95 29.82 -7.23 -68.84
CA ARG A 95 29.34 -8.53 -68.35
C ARG A 95 28.43 -8.39 -67.14
N GLU A 96 28.63 -7.39 -66.29
CA GLU A 96 27.72 -7.09 -65.19
C GLU A 96 26.32 -6.72 -65.72
N SER A 97 26.22 -5.91 -66.77
CA SER A 97 24.93 -5.54 -67.37
C SER A 97 24.28 -6.63 -68.23
N ALA A 98 25.08 -7.50 -68.86
CA ALA A 98 24.58 -8.48 -69.83
C ALA A 98 24.31 -9.85 -69.20
N ASP A 99 25.19 -10.28 -68.28
CA ASP A 99 25.21 -11.63 -67.71
C ASP A 99 25.01 -11.61 -66.19
N LEU A 100 24.79 -10.45 -65.57
CA LEU A 100 24.63 -10.27 -64.12
C LEU A 100 25.83 -10.78 -63.32
N SER A 101 27.03 -10.75 -63.90
CA SER A 101 28.27 -11.15 -63.23
C SER A 101 29.00 -9.92 -62.70
N CYS A 102 29.19 -9.83 -61.38
CA CYS A 102 29.78 -8.67 -60.71
C CYS A 102 31.14 -8.27 -61.33
N SER A 103 31.30 -6.99 -61.69
CA SER A 103 32.51 -6.49 -62.34
C SER A 103 33.79 -6.57 -61.46
N LEU A 104 33.63 -6.74 -60.15
CA LEU A 104 34.71 -6.85 -59.17
C LEU A 104 35.09 -8.30 -58.84
N CYS A 105 34.14 -9.11 -58.35
CA CYS A 105 34.40 -10.50 -57.91
C CYS A 105 33.97 -11.58 -58.91
N ALA A 106 33.23 -11.23 -59.97
CA ALA A 106 32.67 -12.13 -60.99
C ALA A 106 31.62 -13.14 -60.48
N GLU A 107 31.16 -13.03 -59.23
CA GLU A 107 30.00 -13.76 -58.72
C GLU A 107 28.71 -13.30 -59.40
N GLU A 108 27.72 -14.20 -59.47
CA GLU A 108 26.39 -13.90 -60.01
C GLU A 108 25.62 -12.97 -59.06
N ILE A 109 24.95 -11.96 -59.62
CA ILE A 109 24.12 -11.00 -58.90
C ILE A 109 22.68 -11.53 -58.87
N PRO A 110 22.14 -11.86 -57.69
CA PRO A 110 20.76 -12.36 -57.58
C PRO A 110 19.75 -11.22 -57.84
N ILE A 111 18.83 -11.43 -58.79
CA ILE A 111 17.75 -10.46 -59.11
C ILE A 111 16.57 -10.62 -58.13
N ASP A 112 16.28 -11.85 -57.68
CA ASP A 112 15.11 -12.16 -56.84
C ASP A 112 15.11 -11.39 -55.50
N GLU A 113 16.28 -11.02 -54.98
CA GLU A 113 16.40 -10.23 -53.75
C GLU A 113 15.90 -8.79 -53.91
N MET A 114 15.91 -8.24 -55.13
CA MET A 114 15.46 -6.86 -55.40
C MET A 114 13.93 -6.74 -55.50
N GLU A 115 13.25 -7.72 -56.09
CA GLU A 115 11.78 -7.77 -56.12
C GLU A 115 11.21 -8.09 -54.72
N GLY A 116 11.82 -9.03 -53.99
CA GLY A 116 11.41 -9.38 -52.62
C GLY A 116 11.56 -8.24 -51.60
N ALA A 117 12.45 -7.27 -51.85
CA ALA A 117 12.60 -6.08 -51.01
C ALA A 117 11.41 -5.11 -51.13
N SER A 118 10.77 -5.02 -52.31
CA SER A 118 9.57 -4.20 -52.53
C SER A 118 8.35 -4.80 -51.83
N ASP A 119 8.13 -6.11 -51.99
CA ASP A 119 7.03 -6.83 -51.32
C ASP A 119 7.19 -6.81 -49.78
N GLY A 120 8.44 -6.90 -49.30
CA GLY A 120 8.77 -6.75 -47.88
C GLY A 120 8.46 -5.37 -47.33
N LEU A 121 8.69 -4.31 -48.12
CA LEU A 121 8.38 -2.94 -47.72
C LEU A 121 6.86 -2.73 -47.59
N ASP A 122 6.08 -3.15 -48.59
CA ASP A 122 4.63 -3.04 -48.58
C ASP A 122 4.02 -3.77 -47.37
N ALA A 123 4.53 -4.96 -47.03
CA ALA A 123 4.06 -5.72 -45.88
C ALA A 123 4.34 -5.01 -44.54
N ILE A 124 5.52 -4.43 -44.36
CA ILE A 124 5.87 -3.70 -43.13
C ILE A 124 5.13 -2.36 -43.06
N GLU A 125 4.94 -1.66 -44.18
CA GLU A 125 4.14 -0.43 -44.23
C GLU A 125 2.67 -0.68 -43.87
N GLN A 126 2.08 -1.78 -44.35
CA GLN A 126 0.74 -2.20 -43.94
C GLN A 126 0.66 -2.51 -42.44
N ARG A 127 1.69 -3.19 -41.89
CA ARG A 127 1.76 -3.49 -40.46
C ARG A 127 1.85 -2.21 -39.62
N PHE A 128 2.73 -1.27 -40.00
CA PHE A 128 2.85 0.04 -39.38
C PHE A 128 1.53 0.82 -39.42
N ALA A 129 0.87 0.86 -40.58
CA ALA A 129 -0.41 1.55 -40.73
C ALA A 129 -1.48 0.95 -39.79
N ALA A 130 -1.53 -0.37 -39.66
CA ALA A 130 -2.43 -1.06 -38.75
C ALA A 130 -2.10 -0.78 -37.28
N ALA A 131 -0.82 -0.83 -36.89
CA ALA A 131 -0.36 -0.53 -35.54
C ALA A 131 -0.65 0.92 -35.14
N LYS A 132 -0.38 1.87 -36.04
CA LYS A 132 -0.69 3.30 -35.84
C LYS A 132 -2.20 3.54 -35.68
N ALA A 133 -3.03 2.94 -36.54
CA ALA A 133 -4.48 3.06 -36.42
C ALA A 133 -5.02 2.41 -35.14
N ALA A 134 -4.39 1.34 -34.63
CA ALA A 134 -4.73 0.77 -33.33
C ALA A 134 -4.33 1.70 -32.18
N ALA A 135 -3.13 2.26 -32.19
CA ALA A 135 -2.65 3.22 -31.19
C ALA A 135 -3.53 4.49 -31.15
N ASP A 136 -3.90 5.05 -32.30
CA ASP A 136 -4.77 6.22 -32.37
C ASP A 136 -6.17 5.96 -31.79
N ARG A 137 -6.73 4.77 -32.05
CA ARG A 137 -8.02 4.34 -31.46
C ARG A 137 -7.91 4.15 -29.95
N ALA A 138 -6.84 3.51 -29.48
CA ALA A 138 -6.58 3.30 -28.06
C ALA A 138 -6.44 4.65 -27.33
N ARG A 139 -5.65 5.58 -27.89
CA ARG A 139 -5.49 6.94 -27.35
C ARG A 139 -6.82 7.70 -27.27
N ALA A 140 -7.65 7.62 -28.31
CA ALA A 140 -8.98 8.24 -28.30
C ALA A 140 -9.90 7.64 -27.21
N ASN A 141 -9.87 6.32 -27.03
CA ASN A 141 -10.62 5.63 -25.99
C ASN A 141 -10.13 6.01 -24.58
N THR A 142 -8.82 6.02 -24.36
CA THR A 142 -8.20 6.42 -23.10
C THR A 142 -8.57 7.86 -22.73
N LYS A 143 -8.55 8.77 -23.70
CA LYS A 143 -8.99 10.17 -23.47
C LYS A 143 -10.46 10.24 -23.07
N ALA A 144 -11.35 9.50 -23.73
CA ALA A 144 -12.76 9.46 -23.38
C ALA A 144 -13.02 8.84 -21.99
N LEU A 145 -12.24 7.83 -21.61
CA LEU A 145 -12.29 7.22 -20.28
C LEU A 145 -11.76 8.16 -19.19
N LEU A 146 -10.69 8.90 -19.48
CA LEU A 146 -10.12 9.90 -18.57
C LEU A 146 -11.14 10.98 -18.23
N GLU A 147 -11.82 11.53 -19.25
CA GLU A 147 -12.86 12.54 -19.08
C GLU A 147 -14.03 12.02 -18.21
N LYS A 148 -14.48 10.78 -18.45
CA LYS A 148 -15.52 10.13 -17.63
C LYS A 148 -15.08 9.87 -16.20
N SER A 149 -13.87 9.34 -16.01
CA SER A 149 -13.29 9.05 -14.70
C SER A 149 -13.20 10.33 -13.86
N LYS A 150 -12.74 11.43 -14.49
CA LYS A 150 -12.65 12.73 -13.85
C LYS A 150 -14.02 13.24 -13.41
N SER A 151 -15.03 13.21 -14.30
CA SER A 151 -16.40 13.65 -13.99
C SER A 151 -16.99 12.88 -12.80
N ILE A 152 -16.89 11.55 -12.80
CA ILE A 152 -17.44 10.71 -11.72
C ILE A 152 -16.66 10.89 -10.41
N SER A 153 -15.34 11.09 -10.48
CA SER A 153 -14.53 11.36 -9.29
C SER A 153 -14.91 12.70 -8.65
N GLU A 154 -15.11 13.74 -9.46
CA GLU A 154 -15.59 15.05 -8.99
C GLU A 154 -16.98 14.96 -8.36
N GLU A 155 -17.91 14.20 -8.96
CA GLU A 155 -19.23 13.92 -8.39
C GLU A 155 -19.15 13.18 -7.05
N LEU A 156 -18.29 12.15 -6.96
CA LEU A 156 -18.09 11.37 -5.73
C LEU A 156 -17.50 12.23 -4.61
N GLU A 157 -16.49 13.05 -4.89
CA GLU A 157 -15.89 13.94 -3.91
C GLU A 157 -16.89 15.02 -3.44
N LYS A 158 -17.70 15.56 -4.35
CA LYS A 158 -18.78 16.47 -3.96
C LYS A 158 -19.79 15.79 -3.03
N ALA A 159 -20.23 14.57 -3.36
CA ALA A 159 -21.17 13.81 -2.54
C ALA A 159 -20.58 13.48 -1.15
N ARG A 160 -19.28 13.12 -1.08
CA ARG A 160 -18.56 12.89 0.19
C ARG A 160 -18.48 14.16 1.04
N LEU A 161 -18.19 15.29 0.41
CA LEU A 161 -18.12 16.57 1.11
C LEU A 161 -19.50 16.99 1.65
N GLU A 162 -20.56 16.81 0.87
CA GLU A 162 -21.93 17.07 1.30
C GLU A 162 -22.36 16.14 2.45
N LEU A 163 -22.05 14.85 2.35
CA LEU A 163 -22.31 13.87 3.41
C LEU A 163 -21.57 14.23 4.71
N SER A 164 -20.29 14.58 4.61
CA SER A 164 -19.47 14.99 5.76
C SER A 164 -20.05 16.24 6.42
N LYS A 165 -20.37 17.28 5.65
CA LYS A 165 -20.99 18.51 6.15
C LYS A 165 -22.33 18.25 6.84
N ALA A 166 -23.16 17.38 6.25
CA ALA A 166 -24.44 16.99 6.84
C ALA A 166 -24.25 16.21 8.15
N ALA A 167 -23.26 15.32 8.21
CA ALA A 167 -22.96 14.51 9.39
C ALA A 167 -22.41 15.33 10.55
N THR A 168 -21.59 16.36 10.26
CA THR A 168 -21.03 17.28 11.27
C THR A 168 -21.91 18.50 11.53
N SER A 169 -23.15 18.52 11.03
CA SER A 169 -24.05 19.63 11.30
C SER A 169 -24.44 19.64 12.78
N ALA A 170 -24.28 20.79 13.43
CA ALA A 170 -24.61 20.97 14.85
C ALA A 170 -26.05 20.52 15.17
N THR A 171 -26.96 20.69 14.22
CA THR A 171 -28.36 20.24 14.30
C THR A 171 -28.51 18.72 14.37
N PHE A 172 -27.69 17.95 13.64
CA PHE A 172 -27.72 16.49 13.70
C PHE A 172 -27.13 15.96 15.02
N GLU A 173 -26.00 16.52 15.47
CA GLU A 173 -25.39 16.14 16.75
C GLU A 173 -26.30 16.46 17.94
N GLU A 174 -26.90 17.66 17.96
CA GLU A 174 -27.84 18.08 18.99
C GLU A 174 -29.12 17.23 19.00
N ARG A 175 -29.64 16.89 17.82
CA ARG A 175 -30.78 15.98 17.68
C ARG A 175 -30.44 14.58 18.17
N ARG A 176 -29.30 14.02 17.76
CA ARG A 176 -28.86 12.68 18.19
C ARG A 176 -28.68 12.62 19.71
N LYS A 177 -28.14 13.67 20.31
CA LYS A 177 -28.03 13.81 21.76
C LYS A 177 -29.41 13.86 22.43
N ALA A 178 -30.35 14.63 21.87
CA ALA A 178 -31.72 14.70 22.37
C ALA A 178 -32.45 13.35 22.25
N GLU A 179 -32.26 12.59 21.18
CA GLU A 179 -32.80 11.23 20.99
C GLU A 179 -32.26 10.26 22.05
N LEU A 180 -30.94 10.26 22.29
CA LEU A 180 -30.31 9.44 23.32
C LEU A 180 -30.79 9.81 24.73
N ASP A 181 -30.98 11.10 25.00
CA ASP A 181 -31.50 11.57 26.29
C ASP A 181 -32.98 11.17 26.48
N VAL A 182 -33.80 11.22 25.43
CA VAL A 182 -35.18 10.71 25.48
C VAL A 182 -35.18 9.22 25.76
N ALA A 183 -34.41 8.42 25.03
CA ALA A 183 -34.33 6.97 25.23
C ALA A 183 -33.84 6.61 26.65
N ARG A 184 -32.82 7.32 27.17
CA ARG A 184 -32.33 7.14 28.55
C ARG A 184 -33.41 7.46 29.58
N LEU A 185 -34.11 8.58 29.39
CA LEU A 185 -35.17 9.00 30.31
C LEU A 185 -36.37 8.05 30.26
N GLU A 186 -36.76 7.57 29.07
CA GLU A 186 -37.82 6.56 28.91
C GLU A 186 -37.44 5.23 29.56
N GLY A 187 -36.19 4.80 29.43
CA GLY A 187 -35.66 3.64 30.16
C GLY A 187 -35.80 3.79 31.67
N ALA A 188 -35.34 4.92 32.23
CA ALA A 188 -35.47 5.20 33.66
C ALA A 188 -36.94 5.35 34.12
N LEU A 189 -37.82 5.82 33.24
CA LEU A 189 -39.26 5.93 33.51
C LEU A 189 -39.91 4.56 33.54
N ASN A 190 -39.55 3.68 32.61
CA ASN A 190 -40.01 2.28 32.57
C ASN A 190 -39.54 1.51 33.81
N GLU A 191 -38.29 1.70 34.25
CA GLU A 191 -37.79 1.12 35.51
C GLU A 191 -38.60 1.54 36.74
N ARG A 192 -39.06 2.80 36.76
CA ARG A 192 -39.84 3.35 37.89
C ARG A 192 -41.35 3.05 37.81
N GLN A 193 -41.89 2.90 36.61
CA GLN A 193 -43.31 2.58 36.37
C GLN A 193 -43.59 1.09 36.38
N ALA A 194 -42.57 0.24 36.24
CA ALA A 194 -42.70 -1.16 36.58
C ALA A 194 -43.22 -1.26 38.03
N PRO A 195 -44.37 -1.91 38.28
CA PRO A 195 -44.86 -2.11 39.63
C PRO A 195 -43.74 -2.76 40.44
N ALA A 196 -43.52 -2.27 41.67
CA ALA A 196 -42.59 -2.89 42.60
C ALA A 196 -43.06 -4.33 42.82
N THR A 197 -42.53 -5.23 41.99
CA THR A 197 -42.63 -6.66 42.23
C THR A 197 -41.96 -6.81 43.58
N PRO A 198 -42.64 -7.34 44.61
CA PRO A 198 -41.97 -7.55 45.88
C PRO A 198 -40.70 -8.30 45.55
N VAL A 199 -39.57 -7.69 45.88
CA VAL A 199 -38.27 -8.33 45.70
C VAL A 199 -38.32 -9.50 46.66
N ILE A 200 -38.82 -10.63 46.18
CA ILE A 200 -38.38 -11.93 46.65
C ILE A 200 -36.90 -11.85 46.33
N VAL A 201 -36.09 -11.47 47.32
CA VAL A 201 -34.65 -11.58 47.22
C VAL A 201 -34.46 -13.05 46.92
N SER A 202 -34.20 -13.37 45.65
CA SER A 202 -33.98 -14.74 45.28
C SER A 202 -32.86 -15.22 46.22
N PRO A 203 -32.98 -16.39 46.86
CA PRO A 203 -31.85 -16.99 47.57
C PRO A 203 -30.59 -17.03 46.68
N ASP A 204 -30.77 -16.94 45.35
CA ASP A 204 -29.71 -16.80 44.36
C ASP A 204 -28.90 -15.52 44.49
N VAL A 205 -29.40 -14.39 45.01
CA VAL A 205 -28.60 -13.15 45.13
C VAL A 205 -27.46 -13.35 46.13
N ALA A 206 -27.75 -14.02 47.25
CA ALA A 206 -26.73 -14.42 48.21
C ALA A 206 -25.80 -15.50 47.64
N LEU A 207 -26.34 -16.43 46.85
CA LEU A 207 -25.53 -17.44 46.16
C LEU A 207 -24.59 -16.84 45.11
N VAL A 208 -25.06 -15.86 44.32
CA VAL A 208 -24.30 -15.16 43.29
C VAL A 208 -23.22 -14.29 43.93
N SER A 209 -23.49 -13.62 45.05
CA SER A 209 -22.46 -12.84 45.76
C SER A 209 -21.37 -13.74 46.33
N VAL A 210 -21.74 -14.89 46.90
CA VAL A 210 -20.79 -15.91 47.36
C VAL A 210 -20.01 -16.51 46.19
N ALA A 211 -20.68 -16.86 45.08
CA ALA A 211 -20.03 -17.38 43.88
C ALA A 211 -19.09 -16.35 43.23
N HIS A 212 -19.46 -15.07 43.23
CA HIS A 212 -18.60 -13.99 42.75
C HIS A 212 -17.37 -13.84 43.64
N ALA A 213 -17.54 -13.83 44.96
CA ALA A 213 -16.42 -13.75 45.90
C ALA A 213 -15.47 -14.95 45.74
N GLU A 214 -16.00 -16.15 45.53
CA GLU A 214 -15.19 -17.35 45.31
C GLU A 214 -14.50 -17.35 43.94
N ALA A 215 -15.19 -16.88 42.89
CA ALA A 215 -14.61 -16.69 41.56
C ALA A 215 -13.52 -15.61 41.57
N GLU A 216 -13.71 -14.51 42.31
CA GLU A 216 -12.73 -13.45 42.47
C GLU A 216 -11.51 -13.95 43.25
N LYS A 217 -11.69 -14.74 44.31
CA LYS A 217 -10.58 -15.41 45.01
C LYS A 217 -9.84 -16.37 44.07
N ALA A 218 -10.55 -17.20 43.33
CA ALA A 218 -9.95 -18.14 42.38
C ALA A 218 -9.21 -17.40 41.25
N TYR A 219 -9.77 -16.30 40.75
CA TYR A 219 -9.13 -15.42 39.76
C TYR A 219 -7.86 -14.79 40.33
N ASN A 220 -7.91 -14.22 41.53
CA ASN A 220 -6.73 -13.60 42.16
C ASN A 220 -5.64 -14.63 42.48
N ALA A 221 -6.02 -15.83 42.93
CA ALA A 221 -5.09 -16.94 43.17
C ALA A 221 -4.47 -17.46 41.85
N GLY A 222 -5.28 -17.59 40.79
CA GLY A 222 -4.82 -18.04 39.47
C GLY A 222 -4.00 -16.99 38.71
N ARG A 223 -4.27 -15.70 38.93
CA ARG A 223 -3.47 -14.59 38.42
C ARG A 223 -2.07 -14.61 39.01
N GLY A 224 -1.94 -15.02 40.27
CA GLY A 224 -0.66 -15.11 40.98
C GLY A 224 0.16 -13.82 40.85
N ASP A 225 1.44 -14.00 40.52
CA ASP A 225 2.45 -12.96 40.32
C ASP A 225 2.65 -12.58 38.83
N ILE A 226 1.78 -13.03 37.92
CA ILE A 226 1.97 -12.86 36.48
C ILE A 226 2.06 -11.39 36.08
N LEU A 227 1.20 -10.53 36.64
CA LEU A 227 1.24 -9.10 36.37
C LEU A 227 2.48 -8.44 36.94
N ASP A 228 2.92 -8.85 38.12
CA ASP A 228 4.14 -8.31 38.73
C ASP A 228 5.38 -8.69 37.92
N ARG A 229 5.42 -9.95 37.44
CA ARG A 229 6.45 -10.43 36.51
C ARG A 229 6.43 -9.66 35.20
N LEU A 230 5.25 -9.44 34.63
CA LEU A 230 5.07 -8.68 33.40
C LEU A 230 5.53 -7.22 33.58
N ASN A 231 5.15 -6.57 34.68
CA ASN A 231 5.58 -5.21 35.02
C ASN A 231 7.11 -5.11 35.13
N THR A 232 7.74 -6.10 35.77
CA THR A 232 9.19 -6.18 35.90
C THR A 232 9.87 -6.32 34.53
N GLU A 233 9.33 -7.18 33.66
CA GLU A 233 9.88 -7.43 32.33
C GLU A 233 9.71 -6.21 31.40
N ILE A 234 8.55 -5.54 31.44
CA ILE A 234 8.31 -4.32 30.66
C ILE A 234 9.27 -3.20 31.10
N LEU A 235 9.50 -3.05 32.41
CA LEU A 235 10.43 -2.06 32.93
C LEU A 235 11.86 -2.31 32.39
N ALA A 236 12.34 -3.55 32.50
CA ALA A 236 13.68 -3.92 32.02
C ALA A 236 13.83 -3.71 30.50
N LEU A 237 12.85 -4.13 29.71
CA LEU A 237 12.86 -3.97 28.26
C LEU A 237 12.72 -2.49 27.84
N GLY A 238 11.88 -1.72 28.54
CA GLY A 238 11.71 -0.29 28.29
C GLY A 238 12.99 0.50 28.54
N GLN A 239 13.72 0.18 29.61
CA GLN A 239 15.03 0.78 29.89
C GLN A 239 16.07 0.41 28.82
N ARG A 240 16.12 -0.87 28.42
CA ARG A 240 17.04 -1.34 27.36
C ARG A 240 16.78 -0.66 26.02
N LEU A 241 15.52 -0.52 25.64
CA LEU A 241 15.11 0.16 24.40
C LEU A 241 15.27 1.68 24.46
N GLY A 242 15.81 2.24 25.54
CA GLY A 242 16.19 3.65 25.63
C GLY A 242 15.08 4.57 26.13
N VAL A 243 14.07 4.09 26.85
CA VAL A 243 13.12 4.96 27.54
C VAL A 243 13.83 5.58 28.76
N GLN A 244 14.27 6.82 28.61
CA GLN A 244 15.11 7.49 29.60
C GLN A 244 14.35 7.74 30.91
N MET A 245 15.04 7.59 32.05
CA MET A 245 14.49 7.86 33.39
C MET A 245 13.23 7.04 33.73
N LEU A 246 13.03 5.87 33.12
CA LEU A 246 11.94 4.97 33.45
C LEU A 246 12.23 4.23 34.77
N GLU A 247 11.41 4.48 35.80
CA GLU A 247 11.62 3.94 37.15
C GLU A 247 10.62 2.85 37.51
N GLU A 248 9.36 3.01 37.09
CA GLU A 248 8.29 2.06 37.39
C GLU A 248 7.34 1.91 36.20
N VAL A 249 6.88 0.69 35.98
CA VAL A 249 5.82 0.35 35.03
C VAL A 249 4.77 -0.48 35.73
N LYS A 250 3.50 -0.08 35.61
CA LYS A 250 2.33 -0.81 36.11
C LYS A 250 1.29 -1.01 35.03
N LEU A 251 1.19 -2.23 34.53
CA LEU A 251 0.08 -2.69 33.70
C LEU A 251 -1.02 -3.25 34.59
N ASN A 252 -2.17 -2.57 34.57
CA ASN A 252 -3.36 -2.99 35.32
C ASN A 252 -4.18 -4.03 34.54
N THR A 253 -5.10 -4.71 35.24
CA THR A 253 -6.01 -5.70 34.64
C THR A 253 -6.97 -5.13 33.58
N ASN A 254 -7.21 -3.81 33.61
CA ASN A 254 -7.95 -3.06 32.59
C ASN A 254 -7.08 -2.65 31.38
N ALA A 255 -5.87 -3.21 31.24
CA ALA A 255 -4.89 -2.89 30.22
C ALA A 255 -4.41 -1.41 30.21
N THR A 256 -4.55 -0.68 31.32
CA THR A 256 -3.96 0.66 31.44
C THR A 256 -2.52 0.58 31.93
N LEU A 257 -1.61 1.22 31.20
CA LEU A 257 -0.19 1.29 31.52
C LEU A 257 0.13 2.61 32.23
N HIS A 258 0.39 2.53 33.53
CA HIS A 258 0.92 3.62 34.35
C HIS A 258 2.44 3.55 34.42
N LEU A 259 3.08 4.70 34.40
CA LEU A 259 4.53 4.83 34.34
C LEU A 259 4.99 5.84 35.38
N THR A 260 6.16 5.65 35.95
CA THR A 260 6.85 6.68 36.74
C THR A 260 8.15 7.02 36.03
N LYS A 261 8.34 8.30 35.70
CA LYS A 261 9.49 8.79 34.96
C LYS A 261 10.10 10.01 35.66
N GLY A 262 11.37 9.93 36.03
CA GLY A 262 12.08 11.00 36.75
C GLY A 262 11.36 11.43 38.04
N GLY A 263 10.81 10.48 38.78
CA GLY A 263 10.01 10.72 39.98
C GLY A 263 8.57 11.21 39.78
N GLU A 264 8.12 11.47 38.54
CA GLU A 264 6.74 11.92 38.26
C GLU A 264 5.86 10.81 37.67
N PRO A 265 4.60 10.65 38.14
CA PRO A 265 3.66 9.71 37.56
C PRO A 265 3.14 10.20 36.21
N THR A 266 3.28 9.37 35.19
CA THR A 266 2.81 9.61 33.83
C THR A 266 2.01 8.42 33.29
N SER A 267 1.49 8.56 32.08
CA SER A 267 0.72 7.53 31.39
C SER A 267 1.27 7.30 29.99
N PHE A 268 1.01 6.12 29.43
CA PHE A 268 1.42 5.78 28.07
C PHE A 268 1.03 6.85 27.01
N SER A 269 -0.11 7.50 27.16
CA SER A 269 -0.57 8.56 26.25
C SER A 269 0.22 9.87 26.32
N LYS A 270 0.98 10.10 27.39
CA LYS A 270 1.69 11.36 27.68
C LYS A 270 3.19 11.31 27.40
N VAL A 271 3.74 10.14 27.09
CA VAL A 271 5.14 9.98 26.68
C VAL A 271 5.31 10.34 25.20
N THR A 272 6.56 10.56 24.76
CA THR A 272 6.85 10.97 23.37
C THR A 272 6.47 9.88 22.37
N ALA A 273 6.36 10.25 21.09
CA ALA A 273 6.11 9.33 19.98
C ALA A 273 7.04 8.11 19.98
N GLY A 274 8.37 8.34 19.96
CA GLY A 274 9.37 7.28 20.05
C GLY A 274 9.29 6.46 21.35
N GLU A 275 9.06 7.10 22.50
CA GLU A 275 8.89 6.36 23.77
C GLU A 275 7.66 5.44 23.75
N ARG A 276 6.57 5.85 23.11
CA ARG A 276 5.39 4.99 22.92
C ARG A 276 5.72 3.79 22.05
N LEU A 277 6.48 3.98 20.97
CA LEU A 277 6.90 2.88 20.11
C LEU A 277 7.75 1.87 20.91
N ARG A 278 8.78 2.36 21.59
CA ARG A 278 9.68 1.55 22.44
C ARG A 278 8.90 0.80 23.53
N LEU A 279 7.96 1.46 24.22
CA LEU A 279 7.12 0.84 25.24
C LEU A 279 6.14 -0.19 24.67
N ARG A 280 5.59 0.03 23.47
CA ARG A 280 4.74 -0.97 22.80
C ARG A 280 5.53 -2.23 22.47
N ILE A 281 6.73 -2.06 21.94
CA ILE A 281 7.61 -3.19 21.62
C ILE A 281 8.01 -3.92 22.91
N ALA A 282 8.45 -3.20 23.95
CA ALA A 282 8.75 -3.76 25.26
C ALA A 282 7.56 -4.57 25.83
N THR A 283 6.35 -4.02 25.75
CA THR A 283 5.13 -4.67 26.24
C THR A 283 4.80 -5.94 25.45
N ALA A 284 4.89 -5.88 24.12
CA ALA A 284 4.64 -7.05 23.27
C ALA A 284 5.66 -8.16 23.57
N VAL A 285 6.95 -7.85 23.62
CA VAL A 285 8.01 -8.81 23.92
C VAL A 285 7.87 -9.38 25.34
N ALA A 286 7.52 -8.55 26.33
CA ALA A 286 7.31 -9.00 27.70
C ALA A 286 6.14 -10.00 27.80
N LEU A 287 5.04 -9.74 27.09
CA LEU A 287 3.90 -10.67 27.00
C LEU A 287 4.31 -12.01 26.38
N LEU A 288 5.17 -11.99 25.35
CA LEU A 288 5.68 -13.21 24.72
C LEU A 288 6.56 -14.02 25.68
N ARG A 289 7.51 -13.36 26.33
CA ARG A 289 8.45 -14.00 27.27
C ARG A 289 7.71 -14.59 28.47
N VAL A 290 6.89 -13.80 29.15
CA VAL A 290 6.14 -14.24 30.34
C VAL A 290 5.08 -15.29 29.96
N GLY A 291 4.45 -15.15 28.79
CA GLY A 291 3.51 -16.14 28.26
C GLY A 291 4.17 -17.49 28.00
N GLN A 292 5.35 -17.50 27.37
CA GLN A 292 6.13 -18.73 27.16
C GLN A 292 6.60 -19.36 28.47
N GLU A 293 7.16 -18.56 29.40
CA GLU A 293 7.64 -19.04 30.71
C GLU A 293 6.52 -19.75 31.49
N ARG A 294 5.28 -19.24 31.43
CA ARG A 294 4.14 -19.77 32.18
C ARG A 294 3.28 -20.76 31.39
N GLY A 295 3.61 -21.02 30.12
CA GLY A 295 2.78 -21.83 29.22
C GLY A 295 1.41 -21.20 28.91
N LEU A 296 1.29 -19.89 29.07
CA LEU A 296 0.07 -19.12 28.89
C LEU A 296 0.12 -18.37 27.55
N GLY A 297 -0.69 -18.82 26.60
CA GLY A 297 -0.85 -18.18 25.29
C GLY A 297 -0.27 -18.99 24.14
N ARG A 298 -0.75 -18.69 22.92
CA ARG A 298 -0.34 -19.32 21.65
C ARG A 298 0.13 -18.26 20.65
N HIS A 299 0.82 -17.23 21.13
CA HIS A 299 1.28 -16.17 20.24
C HIS A 299 2.36 -16.74 19.30
N PRO A 300 2.27 -16.54 17.98
CA PRO A 300 3.18 -17.13 16.99
C PRO A 300 4.62 -16.58 17.03
N GLY A 301 4.94 -15.74 18.02
CA GLY A 301 6.25 -15.09 18.12
C GLY A 301 6.63 -14.15 16.97
N LEU A 302 5.68 -13.73 16.11
CA LEU A 302 5.97 -12.79 15.02
C LEU A 302 5.64 -11.34 15.43
N LEU A 303 6.61 -10.44 15.27
CA LEU A 303 6.45 -9.00 15.44
C LEU A 303 6.78 -8.30 14.12
N ILE A 304 5.86 -7.49 13.61
CA ILE A 304 6.07 -6.66 12.42
C ILE A 304 6.10 -5.20 12.88
N VAL A 305 7.21 -4.52 12.61
CA VAL A 305 7.40 -3.09 12.90
C VAL A 305 7.47 -2.34 11.58
N ASP A 306 6.42 -1.58 11.28
CA ASP A 306 6.39 -0.74 10.10
C ASP A 306 6.94 0.65 10.42
N SER A 307 7.99 1.02 9.68
CA SER A 307 8.58 2.35 9.63
C SER A 307 8.98 2.92 11.00
N PRO A 308 9.87 2.24 11.77
CA PRO A 308 10.31 2.73 13.08
C PRO A 308 10.97 4.12 13.00
N ALA A 309 11.60 4.45 11.86
CA ALA A 309 12.21 5.74 11.60
C ALA A 309 11.21 6.92 11.60
N ALA A 310 9.90 6.67 11.41
CA ALA A 310 8.90 7.74 11.39
C ALA A 310 8.58 8.28 12.79
N GLU A 311 8.80 7.48 13.83
CA GLU A 311 8.51 7.84 15.23
C GLU A 311 9.80 8.10 16.03
N GLU A 312 10.97 7.71 15.51
CA GLU A 312 12.29 7.97 16.09
C GLU A 312 12.89 9.27 15.54
N VAL A 313 13.28 10.18 16.44
CA VAL A 313 13.62 11.57 16.10
C VAL A 313 15.05 11.70 15.54
N SER A 314 15.94 10.74 15.84
CA SER A 314 17.33 10.75 15.39
C SER A 314 17.78 9.39 14.82
N GLU A 315 18.76 9.41 13.91
CA GLU A 315 19.35 8.19 13.34
C GLU A 315 20.10 7.37 14.39
N ASP A 316 20.71 8.03 15.38
CA ASP A 316 21.39 7.39 16.51
C ASP A 316 20.41 6.61 17.40
N ASP A 317 19.24 7.19 17.69
CA ASP A 317 18.16 6.56 18.43
C ASP A 317 17.62 5.31 17.71
N LEU A 318 17.42 5.40 16.40
CA LEU A 318 16.97 4.28 15.57
C LEU A 318 17.99 3.13 15.61
N THR A 319 19.28 3.45 15.49
CA THR A 319 20.37 2.47 15.51
C THR A 319 20.43 1.72 16.85
N ALA A 320 20.30 2.45 17.97
CA ALA A 320 20.25 1.86 19.31
C ALA A 320 19.06 0.91 19.48
N VAL A 321 17.86 1.32 19.04
CA VAL A 321 16.66 0.47 19.10
C VAL A 321 16.83 -0.77 18.24
N LEU A 322 17.34 -0.66 17.01
CA LEU A 322 17.56 -1.80 16.11
C LEU A 322 18.56 -2.81 16.69
N SER A 323 19.64 -2.33 17.31
CA SER A 323 20.62 -3.17 18.00
C SER A 323 19.97 -3.99 19.12
N GLU A 324 19.17 -3.33 19.96
CA GLU A 324 18.48 -4.00 21.06
C GLU A 324 17.40 -4.97 20.58
N LEU A 325 16.66 -4.65 19.52
CA LEU A 325 15.71 -5.59 18.91
C LEU A 325 16.41 -6.83 18.35
N GLN A 326 17.59 -6.66 17.75
CA GLN A 326 18.39 -7.79 17.29
C GLN A 326 18.86 -8.66 18.48
N ALA A 327 19.28 -8.06 19.59
CA ALA A 327 19.64 -8.80 20.80
C ALA A 327 18.43 -9.55 21.38
N ILE A 328 17.29 -8.87 21.52
CA ILE A 328 16.04 -9.43 22.05
C ILE A 328 15.54 -10.60 21.21
N SER A 329 15.62 -10.53 19.88
CA SER A 329 15.21 -11.62 18.98
C SER A 329 16.11 -12.86 19.11
N ARG A 330 17.40 -12.69 19.42
CA ARG A 330 18.32 -13.81 19.68
C ARG A 330 18.10 -14.43 21.06
N GLU A 331 17.77 -13.63 22.06
CA GLU A 331 17.50 -14.09 23.44
C GLU A 331 16.14 -14.80 23.57
N THR A 332 15.15 -14.40 22.77
CA THR A 332 13.76 -14.85 22.92
C THR A 332 13.46 -15.97 21.94
N VAL A 333 13.35 -17.20 22.45
CA VAL A 333 13.10 -18.38 21.61
C VAL A 333 11.78 -18.26 20.85
N GLY A 334 11.84 -18.41 19.52
CA GLY A 334 10.66 -18.33 18.66
C GLY A 334 10.17 -16.92 18.36
N LEU A 335 10.91 -15.86 18.73
CA LEU A 335 10.62 -14.48 18.34
C LEU A 335 11.23 -14.17 16.96
N GLN A 336 10.38 -13.86 15.99
CA GLN A 336 10.75 -13.29 14.70
C GLN A 336 10.32 -11.83 14.64
N ILE A 337 11.25 -10.94 14.27
CA ILE A 337 10.97 -9.52 14.10
C ILE A 337 11.20 -9.17 12.62
N ILE A 338 10.19 -8.60 11.96
CA ILE A 338 10.28 -8.07 10.60
C ILE A 338 10.13 -6.55 10.69
N ILE A 339 11.07 -5.84 10.09
CA ILE A 339 11.09 -4.38 10.10
C ILE A 339 10.97 -3.88 8.66
N ALA A 340 9.97 -3.05 8.38
CA ALA A 340 9.83 -2.34 7.13
C ALA A 340 10.27 -0.88 7.32
N SER A 341 10.99 -0.30 6.38
CA SER A 341 11.42 1.10 6.46
C SER A 341 11.81 1.62 5.08
N ALA A 342 11.61 2.93 4.87
CA ALA A 342 12.12 3.64 3.70
C ALA A 342 13.61 3.97 3.79
N ASN A 343 14.20 3.97 5.00
CA ASN A 343 15.63 4.26 5.19
C ASN A 343 16.46 2.97 5.11
N ALA A 344 16.68 2.48 3.88
CA ALA A 344 17.34 1.21 3.63
C ALA A 344 18.81 1.22 4.07
N SER A 345 19.55 2.32 3.85
CA SER A 345 20.98 2.42 4.19
C SER A 345 21.21 2.25 5.70
N ALA A 346 20.49 3.00 6.54
CA ALA A 346 20.65 2.94 7.98
C ALA A 346 20.36 1.54 8.57
N ILE A 347 19.40 0.82 7.99
CA ILE A 347 19.06 -0.54 8.44
C ILE A 347 20.08 -1.57 7.96
N VAL A 348 20.53 -1.47 6.71
CA VAL A 348 21.56 -2.37 6.16
C VAL A 348 22.87 -2.21 6.91
N ASP A 349 23.27 -0.98 7.21
CA ASP A 349 24.50 -0.70 7.97
C ASP A 349 24.46 -1.32 9.37
N GLN A 350 23.29 -1.33 10.02
CA GLN A 350 23.15 -1.84 11.38
C GLN A 350 22.91 -3.35 11.46
N LEU A 351 22.06 -3.92 10.60
CA LEU A 351 21.69 -5.34 10.67
C LEU A 351 22.57 -6.23 9.78
N GLY A 352 23.19 -5.67 8.74
CA GLY A 352 23.96 -6.38 7.72
C GLY A 352 23.09 -6.88 6.56
N GLU A 353 23.65 -6.90 5.35
CA GLU A 353 22.97 -7.27 4.10
C GLU A 353 22.28 -8.63 4.17
N GLN A 354 22.84 -9.60 4.89
CA GLN A 354 22.30 -10.95 5.02
C GLN A 354 20.95 -11.01 5.75
N TRP A 355 20.59 -9.98 6.52
CA TRP A 355 19.33 -9.88 7.25
C TRP A 355 18.34 -8.90 6.58
N CYS A 356 18.72 -8.30 5.46
CA CYS A 356 17.98 -7.24 4.80
C CYS A 356 17.57 -7.62 3.38
N ARG A 357 16.40 -7.15 2.96
CA ARG A 357 15.97 -7.13 1.56
C ARG A 357 15.65 -5.68 1.22
N SER A 358 16.41 -5.10 0.30
CA SER A 358 16.21 -3.75 -0.20
C SER A 358 15.94 -3.78 -1.69
N ALA A 359 14.98 -2.98 -2.13
CA ALA A 359 14.82 -2.60 -3.52
C ALA A 359 15.75 -1.40 -3.78
N THR A 360 16.71 -1.54 -4.68
CA THR A 360 17.62 -0.45 -5.09
C THR A 360 17.28 0.01 -6.49
N GLY A 361 16.99 1.31 -6.68
CA GLY A 361 16.62 1.84 -8.00
C GLY A 361 15.19 1.46 -8.40
N ASP A 362 15.02 0.93 -9.61
CA ASP A 362 13.72 0.49 -10.17
C ASP A 362 13.38 -0.98 -9.85
N ASP A 363 14.21 -1.64 -9.03
CA ASP A 363 13.99 -3.04 -8.64
C ASP A 363 12.80 -3.18 -7.67
N TYR A 364 12.10 -4.31 -7.75
CA TYR A 364 11.03 -4.66 -6.82
C TYR A 364 11.54 -5.55 -5.68
N LEU A 365 10.86 -5.50 -4.53
CA LEU A 365 11.26 -6.25 -3.34
C LEU A 365 10.87 -7.75 -3.39
N TRP A 366 10.28 -8.21 -4.52
CA TRP A 366 9.71 -9.54 -4.71
C TRP A 366 10.26 -10.26 -5.95
#